data_AF-A0A970HRH9-F1
#
_entry.id   AF-A0A970HRH9-F1
#
_cell.length_a   1.000
_cell.length_b   1.000
_cell.length_c   1.000
_cell.angle_alpha   90.00
_cell.angle_beta   90.00
_cell.angle_gamma   90.00
#
_symmetry.space_group_name_H-M   'P 1'
#
loop_
_entity.id
_entity.type
_entity.pdbx_description
1 polymer ?
#
loop_
_entity_poly.entity_id
_entity_poly.type
_entity_poly.pdbx_seq_one_letter_code
_entity_poly.pdbx_strand_id
1 'polypeptide(L)'
;MSDTEKCIICGSAAGTLIDRSNLYHHCFYKCPNCGNFYVSYKFYHKKPQALEEVRRHAAVISGYIREMNEIGHHSKCLTSTLWVSILNDELVPKTFDEKAMKLLQYVERRMGRTGEPVNLYHGEQPALCYASSKDEVLLLIGMMTENGYLKPQGDGFYILTEKGRDFLDGKEIMVIEL
;
A
#
# COMPACT_ATOMS: atom_id res chain seq x y z
N MET A 1 -13.58 21.06 -8.76
CA MET A 1 -13.97 20.79 -7.37
C MET A 1 -13.77 19.29 -7.15
N SER A 2 -13.05 18.90 -6.10
CA SER A 2 -12.93 17.50 -5.72
C SER A 2 -14.15 17.11 -4.91
N ASP A 3 -14.89 16.10 -5.35
CA ASP A 3 -15.94 15.51 -4.54
C ASP A 3 -15.29 14.47 -3.61
N THR A 4 -15.63 14.51 -2.33
CA THR A 4 -15.20 13.49 -1.36
C THR A 4 -16.08 12.26 -1.58
N GLU A 5 -15.51 11.23 -2.19
CA GLU A 5 -16.19 9.96 -2.45
C GLU A 5 -15.51 8.83 -1.66
N LYS A 6 -16.10 7.63 -1.69
CA LYS A 6 -15.43 6.43 -1.20
C LYS A 6 -14.43 5.94 -2.25
N CYS A 7 -13.23 5.57 -1.81
CA CYS A 7 -12.25 4.87 -2.62
C CYS A 7 -12.88 3.60 -3.20
N ILE A 8 -12.78 3.44 -4.51
CA ILE A 8 -13.40 2.31 -5.21
C ILE A 8 -12.78 0.95 -4.84
N ILE A 9 -11.54 0.95 -4.35
CA ILE A 9 -10.78 -0.25 -3.95
C ILE A 9 -11.03 -0.59 -2.48
N CYS A 10 -10.67 0.33 -1.56
CA CYS A 10 -10.68 0.05 -0.12
C CYS A 10 -11.89 0.64 0.64
N GLY A 11 -12.77 1.40 -0.02
CA GLY A 11 -13.96 1.99 0.60
C GLY A 11 -13.72 3.21 1.51
N SER A 12 -12.47 3.52 1.87
CA SER A 12 -12.11 4.70 2.70
C SER A 12 -12.48 6.01 2.01
N ALA A 13 -12.71 7.08 2.77
CA ALA A 13 -12.90 8.41 2.21
C ALA A 13 -11.68 8.82 1.34
N ALA A 14 -11.94 9.30 0.14
CA ALA A 14 -10.93 9.69 -0.83
C ALA A 14 -11.34 10.96 -1.58
N GLY A 15 -10.36 11.80 -1.90
CA GLY A 15 -10.58 12.89 -2.83
C GLY A 15 -10.66 12.32 -4.24
N THR A 16 -11.70 12.70 -4.99
CA THR A 16 -11.81 12.32 -6.40
C THR A 16 -11.71 13.53 -7.31
N LEU A 17 -10.99 13.38 -8.41
CA LEU A 17 -10.92 14.37 -9.48
C LEU A 17 -11.33 13.67 -10.78
N ILE A 18 -12.49 14.04 -11.31
CA ILE A 18 -12.91 13.62 -12.63
C ILE A 18 -12.25 14.57 -13.63
N ASP A 19 -11.29 14.07 -14.41
CA ASP A 19 -10.77 14.83 -15.54
C ASP A 19 -11.81 14.81 -16.66
N ARG A 20 -12.62 15.87 -16.71
CA ARG A 20 -13.63 16.07 -17.77
C ARG A 20 -13.04 16.66 -19.05
N SER A 21 -11.76 17.03 -19.05
CA SER A 21 -11.11 17.71 -20.16
C SER A 21 -10.45 16.77 -21.18
N ASN A 22 -10.24 15.51 -20.82
CA ASN A 22 -9.61 14.52 -21.68
C ASN A 22 -10.61 13.57 -22.36
N LEU A 23 -10.37 13.30 -23.65
CA LEU A 23 -10.99 12.24 -24.46
C LEU A 23 -10.87 10.82 -23.86
N TYR A 24 -10.05 10.67 -22.82
CA TYR A 24 -9.78 9.45 -22.10
C TYR A 24 -10.48 9.49 -20.75
N HIS A 25 -11.75 9.09 -20.72
CA HIS A 25 -12.59 9.02 -19.53
C HIS A 25 -11.90 8.29 -18.35
N HIS A 26 -11.22 9.00 -17.45
CA HIS A 26 -10.55 8.46 -16.26
C HIS A 26 -10.96 9.24 -15.00
N CYS A 27 -11.10 8.53 -13.89
CA CYS A 27 -11.30 9.12 -12.56
C CYS A 27 -10.00 8.99 -11.78
N PHE A 28 -9.48 10.11 -11.27
CA PHE A 28 -8.33 10.12 -10.37
C PHE A 28 -8.79 10.03 -8.92
N TYR A 29 -8.14 9.16 -8.15
CA TYR A 29 -8.36 8.96 -6.72
C TYR A 29 -7.11 9.39 -5.94
N LYS A 30 -7.32 10.20 -4.90
CA LYS A 30 -6.36 10.51 -3.84
C LYS A 30 -6.86 9.87 -2.55
N CYS A 31 -6.39 8.65 -2.26
CA CYS A 31 -6.83 7.86 -1.12
C CYS A 31 -5.77 7.83 0.00
N PRO A 32 -6.12 8.14 1.26
CA PRO A 32 -5.17 8.08 2.38
C PRO A 32 -4.75 6.66 2.76
N ASN A 33 -5.44 5.61 2.30
CA ASN A 33 -5.01 4.21 2.47
C ASN A 33 -4.29 3.69 1.22
N CYS A 34 -4.90 3.74 0.04
CA CYS A 34 -4.32 3.16 -1.18
C CYS A 34 -3.22 4.03 -1.84
N GLY A 35 -3.21 5.34 -1.61
CA GLY A 35 -2.42 6.29 -2.40
C GLY A 35 -3.19 6.88 -3.58
N ASN A 36 -2.43 7.36 -4.57
CA ASN A 36 -2.89 8.02 -5.78
C ASN A 36 -2.96 7.04 -6.96
N PHE A 37 -4.11 6.98 -7.63
CA PHE A 37 -4.30 6.12 -8.81
C PHE A 37 -5.38 6.64 -9.75
N TYR A 38 -5.35 6.16 -10.99
CA TYR A 38 -6.38 6.43 -11.99
C TYR A 38 -7.24 5.19 -12.20
N VAL A 39 -8.51 5.39 -12.54
CA VAL A 39 -9.43 4.31 -12.93
C VAL A 39 -10.08 4.68 -14.25
N SER A 40 -10.03 3.76 -15.23
CA SER A 40 -10.74 3.99 -16.49
C SER A 40 -12.26 3.94 -16.28
N TYR A 41 -13.00 4.86 -16.91
CA TYR A 41 -14.46 4.90 -16.88
C TYR A 41 -15.09 3.60 -17.39
N LYS A 42 -14.48 2.97 -18.39
CA LYS A 42 -14.93 1.66 -18.91
C LYS A 42 -14.86 0.59 -17.81
N PHE A 43 -13.80 0.59 -17.00
CA PHE A 43 -13.69 -0.31 -15.87
C PHE A 43 -14.73 0.03 -14.79
N TYR A 44 -14.84 1.31 -14.43
CA TYR A 44 -15.76 1.79 -13.40
C TYR A 44 -17.23 1.48 -13.71
N HIS A 45 -17.72 1.82 -14.91
CA HIS A 45 -19.16 1.76 -15.23
C HIS A 45 -19.59 0.50 -16.00
N LYS A 46 -18.68 -0.12 -16.76
CA LYS A 46 -19.07 -1.20 -17.70
C LYS A 46 -18.64 -2.60 -17.25
N LYS A 47 -18.01 -2.75 -16.08
CA LYS A 47 -17.49 -4.03 -15.56
C LYS A 47 -17.74 -4.21 -14.06
N PRO A 48 -19.00 -4.22 -13.59
CA PRO A 48 -19.32 -4.30 -12.16
C PRO A 48 -18.79 -5.58 -11.48
N GLN A 49 -18.78 -6.72 -12.18
CA GLN A 49 -18.21 -7.97 -11.65
C GLN A 49 -16.70 -7.88 -11.41
N ALA A 50 -15.95 -7.26 -12.34
CA ALA A 50 -14.51 -7.10 -12.17
C ALA A 50 -14.17 -6.14 -11.02
N LEU A 51 -15.03 -5.14 -10.79
CA LEU A 51 -14.90 -4.27 -9.63
C LEU A 51 -15.13 -5.01 -8.31
N GLU A 52 -16.10 -5.94 -8.27
CA GLU A 52 -16.31 -6.77 -7.09
C GLU A 52 -15.10 -7.66 -6.79
N GLU A 53 -14.48 -8.26 -7.82
CA GLU A 53 -13.22 -8.99 -7.64
C GLU A 53 -12.09 -8.10 -7.13
N VAL A 54 -11.96 -6.87 -7.65
CA VAL A 54 -10.98 -5.90 -7.12
C VAL A 54 -11.20 -5.63 -5.64
N ARG A 55 -12.45 -5.53 -5.19
CA ARG A 55 -12.76 -5.31 -3.77
C ARG A 55 -12.44 -6.54 -2.91
N ARG A 56 -12.68 -7.76 -3.41
CA ARG A 56 -12.26 -8.99 -2.73
C ARG A 56 -10.75 -9.05 -2.53
N HIS A 57 -9.99 -8.46 -3.45
CA HIS A 57 -8.54 -8.36 -3.38
C HIS A 57 -8.04 -6.98 -2.93
N ALA A 58 -8.87 -6.20 -2.24
CA ALA A 58 -8.56 -4.82 -1.90
C ALA A 58 -7.26 -4.67 -1.11
N ALA A 59 -6.96 -5.59 -0.17
CA ALA A 59 -5.72 -5.57 0.61
C ALA A 59 -4.48 -5.60 -0.29
N VAL A 60 -4.45 -6.53 -1.25
CA VAL A 60 -3.34 -6.72 -2.17
C VAL A 60 -3.22 -5.52 -3.12
N ILE A 61 -4.33 -5.12 -3.74
CA ILE A 61 -4.32 -4.07 -4.76
C ILE A 61 -4.00 -2.71 -4.12
N SER A 62 -4.56 -2.41 -2.96
CA SER A 62 -4.26 -1.17 -2.23
C SER A 62 -2.81 -1.13 -1.78
N GLY A 63 -2.26 -2.24 -1.26
CA GLY A 63 -0.86 -2.31 -0.88
C GLY A 63 0.09 -2.13 -2.04
N TYR A 64 -0.23 -2.73 -3.19
CA TYR A 64 0.57 -2.57 -4.40
C TYR A 64 0.59 -1.13 -4.89
N ILE A 65 -0.58 -0.50 -5.03
CA ILE A 65 -0.66 0.90 -5.46
C ILE A 65 0.10 1.80 -4.48
N ARG A 66 -0.06 1.57 -3.18
CA ARG A 66 0.64 2.30 -2.13
C ARG A 66 2.15 2.15 -2.31
N GLU A 67 2.66 0.93 -2.41
CA GLU A 67 4.09 0.68 -2.55
C GLU A 67 4.65 1.32 -3.82
N MET A 68 3.99 1.16 -4.97
CA MET A 68 4.39 1.77 -6.23
C MET A 68 4.45 3.31 -6.13
N ASN A 69 3.48 3.93 -5.45
CA ASN A 69 3.51 5.36 -5.19
C ASN A 69 4.66 5.77 -4.28
N GLU A 70 4.94 4.98 -3.24
CA GLU A 70 6.03 5.26 -2.33
C GLU A 70 7.38 5.20 -3.05
N ILE A 71 7.60 4.26 -3.97
CA ILE A 71 8.87 4.13 -4.71
C ILE A 71 8.97 5.05 -5.94
N GLY A 72 8.02 5.97 -6.15
CA GLY A 72 8.04 6.93 -7.27
C GLY A 72 7.53 6.38 -8.60
N HIS A 73 7.09 5.12 -8.65
CA HIS A 73 6.39 4.53 -9.80
C HIS A 73 4.90 4.93 -9.77
N HIS A 74 4.66 6.23 -9.97
CA HIS A 74 3.33 6.79 -9.94
C HIS A 74 2.46 6.32 -11.12
N SER A 75 1.14 6.34 -10.91
CA SER A 75 0.14 6.39 -11.99
C SER A 75 -0.07 5.10 -12.78
N LYS A 76 -0.34 3.98 -12.10
CA LYS A 76 -1.01 2.87 -12.80
C LYS A 76 -2.52 3.18 -12.94
N CYS A 77 -3.01 3.16 -14.17
CA CYS A 77 -4.44 3.18 -14.44
C CYS A 77 -5.00 1.79 -14.16
N LEU A 78 -5.91 1.67 -13.20
CA LEU A 78 -6.65 0.44 -12.95
C LEU A 78 -7.55 0.14 -14.15
N THR A 79 -7.19 -0.90 -14.89
CA THR A 79 -7.91 -1.45 -16.04
C THR A 79 -8.38 -2.87 -15.73
N SER A 80 -9.19 -3.46 -16.62
CA SER A 80 -9.67 -4.84 -16.46
C SER A 80 -8.58 -5.91 -16.46
N THR A 81 -7.37 -5.61 -16.95
CA THR A 81 -6.24 -6.55 -17.02
C THR A 81 -5.19 -6.27 -15.96
N LEU A 82 -4.96 -5.00 -15.60
CA LEU A 82 -3.92 -4.64 -14.66
C LEU A 82 -4.14 -5.24 -13.26
N TRP A 83 -5.37 -5.25 -12.75
CA TRP A 83 -5.61 -5.78 -11.41
C TRP A 83 -5.24 -7.28 -11.32
N VAL A 84 -5.44 -8.04 -12.40
CA VAL A 84 -5.04 -9.45 -12.49
C VAL A 84 -3.52 -9.59 -12.50
N SER A 85 -2.81 -8.72 -13.21
CA SER A 85 -1.34 -8.76 -13.21
C SER A 85 -0.76 -8.41 -11.84
N ILE A 86 -1.37 -7.46 -11.11
CA ILE A 86 -0.96 -7.12 -9.74
C ILE A 86 -1.01 -8.35 -8.83
N LEU A 87 -2.07 -9.17 -8.92
CA LEU A 87 -2.21 -10.35 -8.07
C LEU A 87 -1.10 -11.39 -8.27
N ASN A 88 -0.51 -11.42 -9.47
CA ASN A 88 0.56 -12.35 -9.86
C ASN A 88 1.95 -11.71 -9.81
N ASP A 89 2.06 -10.45 -9.39
CA ASP A 89 3.33 -9.74 -9.28
C ASP A 89 4.16 -10.33 -8.14
N GLU A 90 5.45 -10.55 -8.39
CA GLU A 90 6.40 -11.16 -7.44
C GLU A 90 6.66 -10.26 -6.23
N LEU A 91 6.44 -8.94 -6.38
CA LEU A 91 6.58 -8.00 -5.27
C LEU A 91 5.43 -8.10 -4.26
N VAL A 92 4.33 -8.77 -4.60
CA VAL A 92 3.17 -8.91 -3.71
C VAL A 92 3.45 -9.99 -2.66
N PRO A 93 3.39 -9.64 -1.36
CA PRO A 93 3.59 -10.63 -0.30
C PRO A 93 2.45 -11.66 -0.30
N LYS A 94 2.83 -12.93 -0.24
CA LYS A 94 1.95 -14.10 -0.15
C LYS A 94 1.87 -14.64 1.28
N THR A 95 2.89 -14.37 2.10
CA THR A 95 2.95 -14.84 3.49
C THR A 95 2.83 -13.70 4.50
N PHE A 96 2.52 -14.05 5.74
CA PHE A 96 2.46 -13.09 6.84
C PHE A 96 3.84 -12.48 7.13
N ASP A 97 4.90 -13.27 7.05
CA ASP A 97 6.28 -12.80 7.24
C ASP A 97 6.71 -11.83 6.13
N GLU A 98 6.31 -12.09 4.88
CA GLU A 98 6.56 -11.15 3.78
C GLU A 98 5.81 -9.82 3.98
N LYS A 99 4.60 -9.84 4.55
CA LYS A 99 3.91 -8.59 4.94
C LYS A 99 4.64 -7.86 6.05
N ALA A 100 5.22 -8.58 7.02
CA ALA A 100 6.05 -7.98 8.05
C ALA A 100 7.30 -7.31 7.44
N MET A 101 7.93 -7.96 6.46
CA MET A 101 9.02 -7.36 5.69
C MET A 101 8.56 -6.09 4.96
N LYS A 102 7.39 -6.10 4.31
CA LYS A 102 6.83 -4.89 3.67
C LYS A 102 6.62 -3.73 4.66
N LEU A 103 6.19 -4.03 5.89
CA LEU A 103 6.08 -3.03 6.95
C LEU A 103 7.44 -2.40 7.30
N LEU A 104 8.48 -3.23 7.50
CA LEU A 104 9.82 -2.76 7.81
C LEU A 104 10.40 -1.92 6.66
N GLN A 105 10.28 -2.39 5.42
CA GLN A 105 10.71 -1.65 4.22
C GLN A 105 9.96 -0.32 4.07
N TYR A 106 8.67 -0.25 4.43
CA TYR A 106 7.94 1.01 4.44
C TYR A 106 8.55 2.01 5.44
N VAL A 107 8.84 1.55 6.66
CA VAL A 107 9.47 2.39 7.70
C VAL A 107 10.85 2.84 7.24
N GLU A 108 11.67 1.93 6.71
CA GLU A 108 12.99 2.22 6.18
C GLU A 108 12.97 3.32 5.12
N ARG A 109 12.13 3.16 4.07
CA ARG A 109 12.05 4.13 2.97
C ARG A 109 11.64 5.52 3.45
N ARG A 110 10.74 5.59 4.43
CA ARG A 110 10.29 6.87 5.00
C ARG A 110 11.37 7.50 5.85
N MET A 111 12.00 6.73 6.74
CA MET A 111 13.12 7.19 7.56
C MET A 111 14.31 7.63 6.71
N GLY A 112 14.68 6.89 5.66
CA GLY A 112 15.77 7.26 4.76
C GLY A 112 15.53 8.58 4.03
N ARG A 113 14.27 8.98 3.86
CA ARG A 113 13.89 10.27 3.24
C ARG A 113 13.87 11.43 4.22
N THR A 114 13.46 11.21 5.47
CA THR A 114 13.20 12.30 6.45
C THR A 114 14.17 12.32 7.62
N GLY A 115 14.79 11.20 7.96
CA GLY A 115 15.51 10.97 9.21
C GLY A 115 14.60 10.86 10.45
N GLU A 116 13.27 10.94 10.26
CA GLU A 116 12.30 11.08 11.36
C GLU A 116 11.56 9.76 11.64
N PRO A 117 11.07 9.56 12.88
CA PRO A 117 10.15 8.47 13.20
C PRO A 117 8.92 8.44 12.27
N VAL A 118 8.53 7.23 11.87
CA VAL A 118 7.43 7.01 10.95
C VAL A 118 6.15 6.83 11.73
N ASN A 119 5.14 7.60 11.36
CA ASN A 119 3.80 7.45 11.93
C ASN A 119 3.10 6.23 11.33
N LEU A 120 2.84 5.22 12.17
CA LEU A 120 2.05 4.03 11.85
C LEU A 120 0.66 4.08 12.50
N TYR A 121 0.18 5.29 12.83
CA TYR A 121 -1.03 5.66 13.57
C TYR A 121 -2.03 4.51 13.75
N HIS A 122 -1.88 3.79 14.86
CA HIS A 122 -2.71 2.64 15.27
C HIS A 122 -3.10 1.64 14.17
N GLY A 123 -2.35 1.52 13.07
CA GLY A 123 -2.70 0.63 11.96
C GLY A 123 -3.82 1.13 11.04
N GLU A 124 -4.16 2.43 11.03
CA GLU A 124 -5.24 3.00 10.21
C GLU A 124 -5.00 2.91 8.69
N GLN A 125 -3.80 2.49 8.26
CA GLN A 125 -3.44 2.35 6.86
C GLN A 125 -2.95 0.92 6.55
N PRO A 126 -3.86 -0.07 6.41
CA PRO A 126 -3.50 -1.45 6.10
C PRO A 126 -2.67 -1.65 4.83
N ALA A 127 -2.85 -0.77 3.84
CA ALA A 127 -2.10 -0.84 2.60
C ALA A 127 -0.58 -0.63 2.78
N LEU A 128 -0.09 -0.09 3.90
CA LEU A 128 1.34 0.10 4.13
C LEU A 128 2.14 -1.21 4.07
N CYS A 129 1.50 -2.32 4.41
CA CYS A 129 2.11 -3.65 4.48
C CYS A 129 1.21 -4.75 3.90
N TYR A 130 0.32 -4.39 2.96
CA TYR A 130 -0.62 -5.34 2.34
C TYR A 130 -1.54 -6.07 3.34
N ALA A 131 -1.81 -5.44 4.47
CA ALA A 131 -2.71 -5.96 5.48
C ALA A 131 -4.17 -5.82 5.03
N SER A 132 -4.99 -6.76 5.47
CA SER A 132 -6.43 -6.84 5.20
C SER A 132 -7.26 -6.03 6.19
N SER A 133 -6.69 -5.72 7.36
CA SER A 133 -7.36 -4.98 8.42
C SER A 133 -6.38 -4.18 9.26
N LYS A 134 -6.91 -3.25 10.06
CA LYS A 134 -6.18 -2.52 11.10
C LYS A 134 -5.54 -3.47 12.12
N ASP A 135 -6.27 -4.50 12.54
CA ASP A 135 -5.80 -5.46 13.53
C ASP A 135 -4.60 -6.28 13.01
N GLU A 136 -4.58 -6.63 11.73
CA GLU A 136 -3.42 -7.29 11.12
C GLU A 136 -2.19 -6.37 11.12
N VAL A 137 -2.36 -5.06 10.86
CA VAL A 137 -1.25 -4.09 10.98
C VAL A 137 -0.74 -4.01 12.41
N LEU A 138 -1.64 -3.91 13.39
CA LEU A 138 -1.28 -3.84 14.80
C LEU A 138 -0.53 -5.10 15.26
N LEU A 139 -0.95 -6.28 14.80
CA LEU A 139 -0.25 -7.53 15.06
C LEU A 139 1.16 -7.51 14.45
N LEU A 140 1.31 -7.10 13.19
CA LEU A 140 2.62 -6.99 12.53
C LEU A 140 3.53 -5.99 13.26
N ILE A 141 3.01 -4.83 13.66
CA ILE A 141 3.76 -3.84 14.46
C ILE A 141 4.21 -4.44 15.80
N GLY A 142 3.31 -5.11 16.50
CA GLY A 142 3.59 -5.78 17.78
C GLY A 142 4.71 -6.79 17.62
N MET A 143 4.58 -7.72 16.67
CA MET A 143 5.59 -8.73 16.38
C MET A 143 6.95 -8.13 16.00
N MET A 144 6.98 -7.10 15.14
CA MET A 144 8.23 -6.45 14.76
C MET A 144 8.88 -5.68 15.92
N THR A 145 8.07 -5.16 16.84
CA THR A 145 8.56 -4.49 18.05
C THR A 145 9.11 -5.49 19.07
N GLU A 146 8.37 -6.57 19.34
CA GLU A 146 8.78 -7.64 20.27
C GLU A 146 10.08 -8.31 19.82
N ASN A 147 10.27 -8.50 18.52
CA ASN A 147 11.50 -9.05 17.95
C ASN A 147 12.64 -8.02 17.86
N GLY A 148 12.40 -6.75 18.22
CA GLY A 148 13.41 -5.69 18.25
C GLY A 148 13.78 -5.11 16.88
N TYR A 149 12.98 -5.34 15.84
CA TYR A 149 13.18 -4.75 14.51
C TYR A 149 12.62 -3.32 14.43
N LEU A 150 11.55 -3.04 15.17
CA LEU A 150 10.99 -1.70 15.36
C LEU A 150 11.16 -1.25 16.81
N LYS A 151 11.27 0.07 17.00
CA LYS A 151 11.27 0.70 18.33
C LYS A 151 10.26 1.85 18.37
N PRO A 152 9.35 1.89 19.35
CA PRO A 152 8.42 3.02 19.50
C PRO A 152 9.18 4.28 19.93
N GLN A 153 8.72 5.45 19.45
CA GLN A 153 9.26 6.78 19.75
C GLN A 153 8.19 7.76 20.27
N GLY A 154 7.04 7.24 20.71
CA GLY A 154 5.88 8.01 21.11
C GLY A 154 4.60 7.36 20.61
N ASP A 155 3.47 8.06 20.76
CA ASP A 155 2.17 7.52 20.38
C ASP A 155 2.05 7.33 18.87
N GLY A 156 2.06 6.08 18.41
CA GLY A 156 1.94 5.71 16.99
C GLY A 156 3.20 5.92 16.13
N PHE A 157 4.31 6.43 16.69
CA PHE A 157 5.55 6.67 15.97
C PHE A 157 6.59 5.59 16.22
N TYR A 158 7.21 5.10 15.14
CA TYR A 158 8.18 3.99 15.17
C TYR A 158 9.43 4.32 14.36
N ILE A 159 10.55 3.78 14.81
CA ILE A 159 11.80 3.77 14.04
C ILE A 159 12.24 2.34 13.76
N LEU A 160 12.95 2.16 12.65
CA LEU A 160 13.68 0.94 12.33
C LEU A 160 14.98 0.90 13.13
N THR A 161 15.20 -0.19 13.87
CA THR A 161 16.43 -0.41 14.64
C THR A 161 17.58 -0.82 13.73
N GLU A 162 18.80 -0.87 14.26
CA GLU A 162 19.94 -1.46 13.53
C GLU A 162 19.67 -2.93 13.18
N LYS A 163 19.20 -3.72 14.16
CA LYS A 163 18.75 -5.10 13.92
C LYS A 163 17.70 -5.21 12.81
N GLY A 164 16.78 -4.25 12.74
CA GLY A 164 15.79 -4.16 11.66
C GLY A 164 16.40 -3.91 10.29
N ARG A 165 17.40 -3.03 10.19
CA ARG A 165 18.16 -2.80 8.95
C ARG A 165 18.97 -4.02 8.53
N ASP A 166 19.74 -4.60 9.44
CA ASP A 166 20.55 -5.79 9.16
C ASP A 166 19.69 -6.96 8.66
N PHE A 167 18.47 -7.09 9.21
CA PHE A 167 17.49 -8.08 8.77
C PHE A 167 17.00 -7.83 7.34
N LEU A 168 16.78 -6.58 6.94
CA LEU A 168 16.39 -6.23 5.58
C LEU A 168 17.55 -6.47 4.61
N ASP A 169 18.75 -5.99 4.93
CA ASP A 169 19.95 -6.15 4.10
C ASP A 169 20.29 -7.64 3.88
N GLY A 170 20.24 -8.45 4.94
CA GLY A 170 20.48 -9.89 4.86
C GLY A 170 19.45 -10.65 4.01
N LYS A 171 18.27 -10.06 3.75
CA LYS A 171 17.22 -10.63 2.91
C LYS A 171 17.28 -10.12 1.47
N GLU A 172 17.70 -8.89 1.23
CA GLU A 172 17.92 -8.38 -0.14
C GLU A 172 19.00 -9.16 -0.88
N ILE A 173 20.05 -9.61 -0.18
CA ILE A 173 21.12 -10.45 -0.75
C ILE A 173 20.57 -11.79 -1.30
N MET A 174 19.51 -12.34 -0.71
CA MET A 174 18.91 -13.60 -1.17
C MET A 174 18.02 -13.45 -2.41
N VAL A 175 17.56 -12.23 -2.73
CA VAL A 175 16.65 -11.98 -3.87
C VAL A 175 17.43 -11.66 -5.15
N ILE A 176 18.67 -11.19 -5.03
CA ILE A 176 19.53 -10.84 -6.19
C ILE A 176 20.22 -12.08 -6.79
N GLU A 177 20.28 -13.21 -6.07
CA GLU A 177 20.91 -14.46 -6.53
C GLU A 177 19.97 -15.47 -7.23
N LEU A 178 18.77 -15.05 -7.65
CA LEU A 178 17.82 -15.87 -8.42
C LEU A 178 17.58 -15.30 -9.84
#